data_AF-A0A935QZ18-F1
#
_entry.id   AF-A0A935QZ18-F1
#
_cell.length_a   1.000
_cell.length_b   1.000
_cell.length_c   1.000
_cell.angle_alpha   90.00
_cell.angle_beta   90.00
_cell.angle_gamma   90.00
#
_symmetry.space_group_name_H-M   'P 1'
#
loop_
_entity.id
_entity.type
_entity.pdbx_description
1 polymer ?
#
loop_
_entity_poly.entity_id
_entity_poly.type
_entity_poly.pdbx_seq_one_letter_code
_entity_poly.pdbx_strand_id
1 'polypeptide(L)'
;MTTERAFVEVPGHFDGDPLVPGAALLAWVQEALPGLVGVRRVRFTAPLRPGEPARLTLTPRGDDVDFVVEGPHGVCAWGVAQVQAAGVWP
;
A
#
# COMPACT_ATOMS: atom_id res chain seq x y z
N MET A 1 4.62 -2.54 11.84
CA MET A 1 5.03 -1.14 11.58
C MET A 1 3.81 -0.38 11.06
N THR A 2 3.65 0.89 11.42
CA THR A 2 2.53 1.73 10.94
C THR A 2 3.07 3.06 10.44
N THR A 3 2.56 3.53 9.30
CA THR A 3 2.86 4.85 8.72
C THR A 3 1.58 5.49 8.16
N GLU A 4 1.56 6.81 8.05
CA GLU A 4 0.41 7.59 7.57
C GLU A 4 0.84 8.51 6.43
N ARG A 5 -0.05 8.72 5.45
CA ARG A 5 0.15 9.74 4.42
C ARG A 5 -1.17 10.18 3.78
N ALA A 6 -1.15 11.36 3.18
CA ALA A 6 -2.15 11.78 2.21
C ALA A 6 -1.54 11.77 0.81
N PHE A 7 -2.36 11.50 -0.21
CA PHE A 7 -1.93 11.44 -1.60
C PHE A 7 -2.32 12.71 -2.32
N VAL A 8 -1.45 13.20 -3.20
CA VAL A 8 -1.78 14.29 -4.13
C VAL A 8 -2.46 13.72 -5.37
N GLU A 9 -3.24 14.57 -6.03
CA GLU A 9 -3.91 14.21 -7.27
C GLU A 9 -2.90 13.83 -8.36
N VAL A 10 -3.20 12.75 -9.09
CA VAL A 10 -2.45 12.36 -10.28
C VAL A 10 -3.28 12.75 -11.49
N PRO A 11 -2.82 13.71 -12.33
CA PRO A 11 -3.59 14.18 -13.48
C PRO A 11 -4.04 13.03 -14.39
N GLY A 12 -5.31 13.04 -14.80
CA GLY A 12 -5.88 12.11 -15.78
C GLY A 12 -6.21 10.70 -15.26
N HIS A 13 -6.20 10.48 -13.94
CA HIS A 13 -6.45 9.13 -13.42
C HIS A 13 -7.94 8.79 -13.26
N PHE A 14 -8.82 9.79 -13.04
CA PHE A 14 -10.28 9.67 -13.07
C PHE A 14 -10.91 11.05 -13.34
N ASP A 15 -11.27 11.35 -14.60
CA ASP A 15 -11.81 12.66 -14.97
C ASP A 15 -13.11 12.97 -14.21
N GLY A 16 -13.16 14.11 -13.52
CA GLY A 16 -14.33 14.60 -12.79
C GLY A 16 -14.57 13.99 -11.40
N ASP A 17 -13.90 12.88 -11.04
CA ASP A 17 -13.97 12.26 -9.70
C ASP A 17 -12.64 11.59 -9.32
N PRO A 18 -11.60 12.37 -8.94
CA PRO A 18 -10.25 11.84 -8.78
C PRO A 18 -10.16 10.84 -7.62
N LEU A 19 -9.61 9.66 -7.92
CA LEU A 19 -9.29 8.62 -6.95
C LEU A 19 -7.78 8.33 -6.95
N VAL A 20 -7.28 7.93 -5.80
CA VAL A 20 -5.90 7.46 -5.65
C VAL A 20 -5.75 6.10 -6.34
N PRO A 21 -4.79 5.95 -7.27
CA PRO A 21 -4.50 4.67 -7.93
C PRO A 21 -4.20 3.55 -6.94
N GLY A 22 -4.69 2.34 -7.21
CA GLY A 22 -4.25 1.14 -6.49
C GLY A 22 -2.73 0.93 -6.59
N ALA A 23 -2.13 1.27 -7.73
CA ALA A 23 -0.68 1.25 -7.93
C ALA A 23 0.07 2.23 -7.02
N ALA A 24 -0.52 3.39 -6.70
CA ALA A 24 0.07 4.35 -5.78
C ALA A 24 0.03 3.83 -4.33
N LEU A 25 -1.02 3.09 -3.96
CA LEU A 25 -1.05 2.39 -2.66
C LEU A 25 0.04 1.32 -2.58
N LEU A 26 0.25 0.54 -3.65
CA LEU A 26 1.31 -0.46 -3.70
C LEU A 26 2.72 0.15 -3.71
N ALA A 27 2.91 1.29 -4.39
CA ALA A 27 4.16 2.04 -4.30
C ALA A 27 4.48 2.44 -2.86
N TRP A 28 3.46 2.82 -2.06
CA TRP A 28 3.66 3.06 -0.63
C TRP A 28 4.19 1.83 0.12
N VAL A 29 3.60 0.67 -0.17
CA VAL A 29 3.98 -0.59 0.46
C VAL A 29 5.43 -0.91 0.12
N GLN A 30 5.85 -0.71 -1.13
CA GLN A 30 7.23 -0.89 -1.57
C GLN A 30 8.19 0.08 -0.87
N GLU A 31 7.83 1.35 -0.73
CA GLU A 31 8.62 2.34 0.02
C GLU A 31 8.80 1.95 1.49
N ALA A 32 7.75 1.40 2.11
CA ALA A 32 7.76 0.98 3.51
C ALA A 32 8.38 -0.42 3.75
N LEU A 33 8.55 -1.22 2.69
CA LEU A 33 9.16 -2.56 2.74
C LEU A 33 10.38 -2.63 1.81
N PRO A 34 11.52 -2.07 2.22
CA PRO A 34 12.77 -2.25 1.49
C PRO A 34 13.11 -3.75 1.41
N GLY A 35 13.14 -4.30 0.20
CA GLY A 35 13.30 -5.75 -0.04
C GLY A 35 12.02 -6.47 -0.48
N LEU A 36 10.93 -5.74 -0.76
CA LEU A 36 9.76 -6.28 -1.45
C LEU A 36 10.18 -6.95 -2.77
N VAL A 37 9.91 -8.25 -2.92
CA VAL A 37 10.18 -9.01 -4.16
C VAL A 37 8.92 -9.27 -4.97
N GLY A 38 7.75 -9.16 -4.35
CA GLY A 38 6.48 -9.31 -5.03
C GLY A 38 5.27 -9.17 -4.12
N VAL A 39 4.09 -9.13 -4.72
CA VAL A 39 2.80 -9.12 -4.01
C VAL A 39 2.10 -10.43 -4.31
N ARG A 40 1.89 -11.27 -3.29
CA ARG A 40 1.20 -12.56 -3.42
C ARG A 40 -0.28 -12.39 -3.71
N ARG A 41 -0.89 -11.41 -3.05
CA ARG A 41 -2.30 -11.03 -3.24
C ARG A 41 -2.50 -9.58 -2.85
N VAL A 42 -3.42 -8.93 -3.53
CA VAL A 42 -3.94 -7.61 -3.16
C VAL A 42 -5.42 -7.54 -3.48
N ARG A 43 -6.18 -6.85 -2.63
CA ARG A 43 -7.54 -6.43 -2.93
C ARG A 43 -7.67 -4.93 -2.67
N PHE A 44 -8.40 -4.26 -3.55
CA PHE A 44 -8.80 -2.86 -3.41
C PHE A 44 -10.29 -2.84 -3.11
N THR A 45 -10.67 -2.43 -1.90
CA THR A 45 -12.02 -2.64 -1.36
C THR A 45 -12.80 -1.35 -1.15
N ALA A 46 -12.13 -0.21 -1.03
CA ALA A 46 -12.76 1.10 -0.94
C ALA A 46 -11.91 2.14 -1.69
N PRO A 47 -12.53 3.17 -2.30
CA PRO A 47 -11.79 4.28 -2.88
C PRO A 47 -11.05 5.07 -1.79
N LEU A 48 -9.96 5.70 -2.18
CA LEU A 48 -9.30 6.76 -1.43
C LEU A 48 -9.22 7.98 -2.35
N ARG A 49 -9.56 9.17 -1.85
CA ARG A 49 -9.51 10.41 -2.63
C ARG A 49 -8.22 11.19 -2.36
N PRO A 50 -7.73 12.00 -3.31
CA PRO A 50 -6.64 12.92 -3.03
C PRO A 50 -6.92 13.81 -1.81
N GLY A 51 -5.89 14.05 -1.00
CA GLY A 51 -5.99 14.81 0.25
C GLY A 51 -6.55 14.03 1.44
N GLU A 52 -7.20 12.88 1.24
CA GLU A 52 -7.65 12.04 2.35
C GLU A 52 -6.44 11.36 3.04
N PRO A 53 -6.39 11.38 4.38
CA PRO A 53 -5.34 10.67 5.11
C PRO A 53 -5.59 9.17 5.05
N ALA A 54 -4.55 8.41 4.79
CA ALA A 54 -4.54 6.96 4.88
C ALA A 54 -3.45 6.48 5.85
N ARG A 55 -3.68 5.31 6.44
CA ARG A 55 -2.78 4.58 7.33
C ARG A 55 -2.39 3.26 6.68
N LEU A 56 -1.09 2.99 6.60
CA LEU A 56 -0.55 1.70 6.21
C LEU A 56 -0.07 0.97 7.46
N THR A 57 -0.58 -0.24 7.68
CA THR A 57 -0.13 -1.17 8.71
C THR A 57 0.52 -2.38 8.05
N LEU A 58 1.70 -2.74 8.55
CA LEU A 58 2.53 -3.85 8.09
C LEU A 58 2.77 -4.84 9.24
N THR A 59 2.41 -6.09 9.02
CA THR A 59 2.53 -7.18 10.01
C THR A 59 3.40 -8.30 9.44
N PRO A 60 4.65 -8.45 9.92
CA PRO A 60 5.55 -9.51 9.47
C PRO A 60 4.99 -10.92 9.75
N ARG A 61 5.21 -11.85 8.81
CA ARG A 61 4.77 -13.24 8.87
C ARG A 61 5.76 -14.14 8.13
N GLY A 62 6.92 -14.40 8.74
CA GLY A 62 8.02 -15.12 8.08
C GLY A 62 8.58 -14.30 6.93
N ASP A 63 8.63 -14.89 5.73
CA ASP A 63 9.07 -14.21 4.49
C ASP A 63 7.96 -13.37 3.84
N ASP A 64 6.77 -13.38 4.43
CA ASP A 64 5.63 -12.59 4.00
C ASP A 64 5.38 -11.42 4.97
N VAL A 65 4.70 -10.38 4.49
CA VAL A 65 4.20 -9.26 5.28
C VAL A 65 2.74 -9.03 4.89
N ASP A 66 1.84 -9.21 5.85
CA ASP A 66 0.45 -8.76 5.70
C ASP A 66 0.43 -7.23 5.71
N PHE A 67 -0.20 -6.61 4.70
CA PHE A 67 -0.38 -5.16 4.65
C PHE A 67 -1.86 -4.78 4.60
N VAL A 68 -2.19 -3.67 5.25
CA VAL A 68 -3.52 -3.05 5.23
C VAL A 68 -3.36 -1.55 5.07
N VAL A 69 -4.11 -0.96 4.14
CA VAL A 69 -4.24 0.48 3.93
C VAL A 69 -5.67 0.88 4.30
N GLU A 70 -5.81 1.71 5.33
CA GLU A 70 -7.08 2.22 5.82
C GLU A 70 -7.19 3.72 5.54
N GLY A 71 -8.28 4.14 4.90
CA GLY A 71 -8.64 5.55 4.72
C GLY A 71 -9.80 5.95 5.64
N PRO A 72 -10.35 7.17 5.48
CA PRO A 72 -11.44 7.66 6.33
C PRO A 72 -12.73 6.84 6.20
N HIS A 73 -12.90 6.17 5.06
CA HIS A 73 -14.11 5.41 4.70
C HIS A 73 -13.92 3.89 4.82
N GLY A 74 -12.84 3.43 5.45
CA GLY A 74 -12.56 2.02 5.70
C GLY A 74 -11.31 1.49 4.99
N VAL A 75 -11.23 0.17 4.82
CA VAL A 75 -10.07 -0.49 4.21
C VAL A 75 -10.05 -0.20 2.70
N CYS A 76 -9.07 0.58 2.27
CA CYS A 76 -8.86 0.92 0.86
C CYS A 76 -8.16 -0.23 0.12
N ALA A 77 -7.12 -0.80 0.73
CA ALA A 77 -6.42 -1.95 0.17
C ALA A 77 -5.89 -2.88 1.27
N TRP A 78 -5.76 -4.17 0.95
CA TRP A 78 -5.08 -5.11 1.82
C TRP A 78 -4.49 -6.26 1.02
N GLY A 79 -3.48 -6.93 1.58
CA GLY A 79 -2.81 -8.01 0.86
C GLY A 79 -1.66 -8.65 1.62
N VAL A 80 -0.91 -9.47 0.88
CA VAL A 80 0.32 -10.11 1.35
C VAL A 80 1.44 -9.72 0.39
N ALA A 81 2.44 -9.06 0.94
CA ALA A 81 3.72 -8.77 0.30
C ALA A 81 4.70 -9.90 0.63
N GLN A 82 5.54 -10.27 -0.32
CA GLN A 82 6.69 -11.12 -0.07
C GLN A 82 7.94 -10.24 0.00
N VAL A 83 8.72 -10.41 1.04
CA VAL A 83 10.02 -9.74 1.20
C VAL A 83 11.13 -10.77 1.01
N GLN A 84 12.26 -10.35 0.46
CA GLN A 84 13.45 -11.16 0.58
C GLN A 84 13.87 -11.13 2.05
N ALA A 85 14.03 -12.30 2.68
CA ALA A 85 14.77 -12.37 3.93
C ALA A 85 16.10 -11.63 3.73
N ALA A 86 16.56 -10.90 4.75
CA ALA A 86 17.88 -10.27 4.71
C ALA A 86 18.95 -11.38 4.63
N GLY A 87 19.15 -11.89 3.42
CA GLY A 87 20.13 -12.89 3.09
C GLY A 87 21.47 -12.17 3.10
N VAL A 88 22.29 -12.56 4.07
CA VAL A 88 23.74 -12.34 4.07
C VAL A 88 24.25 -12.69 2.68
N TRP A 89 24.67 -11.68 1.91
CA TRP A 89 25.40 -11.91 0.67
C TRP A 89 26.87 -12.17 1.04
N PRO A 90 27.55 -13.15 0.41
CA PRO A 90 28.97 -13.41 0.65
C PRO A 90 29.87 -12.22 0.32
#